data_AF-A0A968DJP5-F1
#
_entry.id   AF-A0A968DJP5-F1
#
_cell.length_a   1.000
_cell.length_b   1.000
_cell.length_c   1.000
_cell.angle_alpha   90.00
_cell.angle_beta   90.00
_cell.angle_gamma   90.00
#
_symmetry.space_group_name_H-M   'P 1'
#
loop_
_entity.id
_entity.type
_entity.pdbx_description
1 polymer ?
#
loop_
_entity_poly.entity_id
_entity_poly.type
_entity_poly.pdbx_seq_one_letter_code
_entity_poly.pdbx_strand_id
1 'polypeptide(L)' 'CQVSLETIMACGLGACLGCTVLQADMEGYVHVCKDGPVFNADGVAWL' A
#
# COMPACT_ATOMS: atom_id res chain seq x y z
N CYS A 1 6.71 -5.46 -12.97
CA CYS A 1 5.97 -6.64 -12.47
C CYS A 1 4.80 -6.19 -11.60
N GLN A 2 3.78 -7.01 -11.36
CA GLN A 2 2.71 -6.68 -10.40
C GLN A 2 2.81 -7.55 -9.15
N VAL A 3 2.48 -6.97 -7.99
CA VAL A 3 2.45 -7.66 -6.70
C VAL A 3 1.13 -7.37 -6.00
N SER A 4 0.57 -8.37 -5.32
CA SER A 4 -0.55 -8.20 -4.41
C SER A 4 -0.02 -8.08 -2.98
N LEU A 5 -0.33 -6.97 -2.31
CA LEU A 5 0.10 -6.71 -0.94
C LEU A 5 -0.98 -7.10 0.06
N GLU A 6 -0.58 -7.90 1.04
CA GLU A 6 -1.38 -8.23 2.22
C GLU A 6 -0.94 -7.34 3.38
N THR A 7 -1.89 -6.73 4.09
CA THR A 7 -1.62 -5.87 5.25
C THR A 7 -2.74 -5.97 6.26
N ILE A 8 -2.47 -5.62 7.53
CA ILE A 8 -3.50 -5.59 8.55
C ILE A 8 -4.45 -4.42 8.27
N MET A 9 -5.70 -4.74 7.95
CA MET A 9 -6.74 -3.76 7.68
C MET A 9 -7.77 -3.76 8.81
N ALA A 10 -7.94 -2.61 9.48
CA ALA A 10 -9.00 -2.44 10.47
C ALA A 10 -10.33 -1.99 9.83
N CYS A 11 -10.30 -0.89 9.07
CA CYS A 11 -11.53 -0.30 8.51
C CYS A 11 -11.82 -0.67 7.04
N GLY A 12 -10.82 -1.06 6.25
CA GLY A 12 -10.98 -1.34 4.82
C GLY A 12 -11.38 -0.14 3.93
N LEU A 13 -11.45 1.07 4.48
CA LEU A 13 -11.98 2.28 3.81
C LEU A 13 -10.98 3.44 3.77
N GLY A 14 -9.75 3.23 4.22
CA GLY A 14 -8.71 4.27 4.33
C GLY A 14 -8.83 5.20 5.54
N ALA A 15 -9.81 5.01 6.42
CA ALA A 15 -9.99 5.86 7.60
C ALA A 15 -9.00 5.56 8.75
N CYS A 16 -8.63 4.30 8.95
CA CYS A 16 -7.74 3.89 10.04
C CYS A 16 -6.26 4.05 9.74
N LEU A 17 -5.88 4.30 8.48
CA LEU A 17 -4.49 4.38 8.00
C LEU A 17 -3.62 3.13 8.28
N GLY A 18 -4.18 2.03 8.81
CA GLY A 18 -3.43 0.79 9.04
C GLY A 18 -2.97 0.06 7.78
N CYS A 19 -3.64 0.30 6.64
CA CYS A 19 -3.34 -0.34 5.36
C CYS A 19 -2.27 0.44 4.53
N THR A 20 -1.45 1.26 5.19
CA THR A 20 -0.53 2.21 4.54
C THR A 20 0.78 1.53 4.10
N VAL A 21 1.25 1.84 2.89
CA VAL A 21 2.47 1.32 2.26
C VAL A 21 3.30 2.49 1.76
N LEU A 22 4.61 2.47 2.04
CA LEU A 22 5.54 3.50 1.58
C LEU A 22 5.86 3.31 0.09
N GLN A 23 5.86 4.40 -0.67
CA GLN A 23 6.26 4.38 -2.08
C GLN A 23 7.78 4.24 -2.22
N ALA A 24 8.22 3.64 -3.32
CA ALA A 24 9.65 3.40 -3.57
C ALA A 24 10.50 4.68 -3.66
N ASP A 25 9.89 5.81 -4.01
CA ASP A 25 10.54 7.14 -4.05
C ASP A 25 10.74 7.76 -2.66
N MET A 26 10.18 7.15 -1.60
CA MET A 26 10.18 7.65 -0.23
C MET A 26 9.43 8.98 -0.04
N GLU A 27 8.66 9.46 -1.04
CA GLU A 27 7.99 10.76 -1.02
C GLU A 27 6.51 10.68 -0.65
N GLY A 28 6.00 9.49 -0.33
CA GLY A 28 4.61 9.38 0.11
C GLY A 28 4.16 7.96 0.42
N TYR A 29 2.88 7.85 0.73
CA TYR A 29 2.25 6.59 1.09
C TYR A 29 0.98 6.34 0.31
N VAL A 30 0.75 5.08 -0.02
CA VAL A 30 -0.48 4.56 -0.63
C VAL A 30 -1.20 3.63 0.33
N HIS A 31 -2.48 3.43 0.12
CA HIS A 31 -3.35 2.67 1.00
C HIS A 31 -3.87 1.45 0.25
N VAL A 32 -3.44 0.25 0.66
CA VAL A 32 -3.84 -1.03 0.03
C VAL A 32 -5.35 -1.18 -0.10
N CYS A 33 -6.08 -0.73 0.92
CA CYS A 33 -7.54 -0.81 0.98
C CYS A 33 -8.28 0.20 0.08
N LYS A 34 -7.61 1.23 -0.43
CA LYS A 34 -8.22 2.30 -1.26
C LYS A 34 -7.63 2.37 -2.66
N ASP A 35 -6.30 2.36 -2.75
CA ASP A 35 -5.55 2.45 -4.01
C ASP A 35 -5.44 1.08 -4.71
N GLY A 36 -5.86 0.01 -4.00
CA GLY A 36 -5.99 -1.34 -4.52
C GLY A 36 -4.89 -2.24 -3.97
N PRO A 37 -5.14 -3.54 -3.79
CA PRO A 37 -4.13 -4.44 -3.24
C PRO A 37 -3.02 -4.76 -4.24
N VAL A 38 -3.19 -4.44 -5.53
CA VAL A 38 -2.25 -4.76 -6.61
C VAL A 38 -1.49 -3.51 -7.04
N PHE A 39 -0.16 -3.55 -6.88
CA PHE A 39 0.73 -2.45 -7.23
C PHE A 39 1.81 -2.88 -8.21
N ASN A 40 2.47 -1.90 -8.85
CA ASN A 40 3.72 -2.17 -9.56
C ASN A 40 4.81 -2.47 -8.53
N ALA A 41 5.53 -3.58 -8.71
CA ALA A 41 6.58 -4.02 -7.79
C ALA A 41 7.68 -2.96 -7.59
N ASP A 42 7.99 -2.18 -8.62
CA ASP A 42 9.00 -1.13 -8.59
C ASP A 42 8.52 0.16 -7.89
N GLY A 43 7.22 0.27 -7.61
CA GLY A 43 6.62 1.43 -6.94
C GLY A 43 6.47 1.27 -5.42
N VAL A 44 6.79 0.09 -4.88
CA VAL A 44 6.64 -0.25 -3.46
C VAL A 44 8.01 -0.26 -2.78
N ALA A 45 8.14 0.37 -1.61
CA ALA A 45 9.34 0.23 -0.79
C ALA A 45 9.36 -1.14 -0.11
N TRP A 46 10.41 -1.93 -0.36
CA TRP A 46 10.60 -3.29 0.20
C TRP A 46 11.54 -3.33 1.42
N LEU A 47 11.89 -2.17 1.96
CA LEU A 47 12.89 -1.98 3.00
C LEU A 47 12.32 -2.13 4.42
#